data_AF-A0A6J4C007-F1
#
_entry.id   AF-A0A6J4C007-F1
#
_cell.length_a   1.000
_cell.length_b   1.000
_cell.length_c   1.000
_cell.angle_alpha   90.00
_cell.angle_beta   90.00
_cell.angle_gamma   90.00
#
_symmetry.space_group_name_H-M   'P 1'
#
loop_
_entity.id
_entity.type
_entity.pdbx_description
1 polymer ?
#
loop_
_entity_poly.entity_id
_entity_poly.type
_entity_poly.pdbx_seq_one_letter_code
_entity_poly.pdbx_strand_id
1 'polypeptide(L)'
;MTFDPKWLLLGAASLVLACSPEAGTALNNSTNAVATPAAEPSETIAPEPKAPAAPASAGKISLAGSADAGAISQTKTAAAGKQMTKVQVTSAQSFGLTVDGQRVAPVVTGEATLPNGTPGCFAAIVQDGKVSLVPTIGQDEYEAESCDKPTAVGILSSSGDVVRIGAVFGAFSPNETVSEPIVLTWARSAGALSIDAAGSSKASQASAQTIAAMRRAVQ
;
A
#
# COMPACT_ATOMS: atom_id res chain seq x y z
N MET A 1 23.01 -26.92 -35.81
CA MET A 1 21.60 -27.03 -35.40
C MET A 1 20.85 -25.94 -36.14
N THR A 2 20.03 -26.34 -37.11
CA THR A 2 19.39 -25.49 -38.12
C THR A 2 17.97 -25.18 -37.65
N PHE A 3 17.62 -23.90 -37.54
CA PHE A 3 16.29 -23.43 -37.14
C PHE A 3 15.41 -23.19 -38.39
N ASP A 4 14.20 -23.74 -38.36
CA ASP A 4 13.21 -23.71 -39.45
C ASP A 4 12.04 -22.79 -39.03
N PRO A 5 11.74 -21.67 -39.71
CA PRO A 5 10.68 -20.75 -39.33
C PRO A 5 9.45 -20.96 -40.22
N LYS A 6 8.48 -21.70 -39.70
CA LYS A 6 7.13 -21.79 -40.27
C LYS A 6 6.14 -21.65 -39.13
N TRP A 7 5.50 -20.49 -39.05
CA TRP A 7 4.03 -20.33 -38.92
C TRP A 7 3.67 -18.84 -38.76
N LEU A 8 3.34 -18.24 -39.90
CA LEU A 8 2.42 -17.11 -40.03
C LEU A 8 1.01 -17.70 -40.24
N LEU A 9 0.00 -17.17 -39.54
CA LEU A 9 -1.41 -16.98 -39.96
C LEU A 9 -2.21 -16.56 -38.71
N LEU A 10 -2.59 -15.29 -38.60
CA LEU A 10 -3.90 -14.70 -38.98
C LEU A 10 -5.07 -15.10 -38.05
N GLY A 11 -5.66 -14.08 -37.43
CA GLY A 11 -6.96 -14.15 -36.75
C GLY A 11 -7.44 -12.78 -36.31
N ALA A 12 -8.13 -12.07 -37.20
CA ALA A 12 -8.84 -10.82 -36.93
C ALA A 12 -10.30 -11.10 -36.58
N ALA A 13 -10.90 -10.30 -35.68
CA ALA A 13 -12.21 -9.67 -35.86
C ALA A 13 -12.66 -8.95 -34.57
N SER A 14 -12.73 -7.62 -34.65
CA SER A 14 -13.59 -6.79 -33.80
C SER A 14 -14.94 -6.62 -34.49
N LEU A 15 -16.04 -6.70 -33.75
CA LEU A 15 -17.33 -6.09 -34.10
C LEU A 15 -18.22 -6.05 -32.85
N VAL A 16 -18.49 -4.84 -32.35
CA VAL A 16 -19.50 -4.54 -31.34
C VAL A 16 -20.66 -3.86 -32.07
N LEU A 17 -21.85 -4.46 -32.04
CA LEU A 17 -23.10 -3.79 -32.40
C LEU A 17 -23.86 -3.47 -31.11
N ALA A 18 -24.16 -2.19 -30.89
CA ALA A 18 -25.12 -1.73 -29.89
C ALA A 18 -26.33 -1.14 -30.62
N CYS A 19 -27.54 -1.62 -30.29
CA CYS A 19 -28.82 -1.02 -30.68
C CYS A 19 -29.38 -0.19 -29.51
N SER A 20 -29.73 1.05 -29.81
CA SER A 20 -30.64 1.94 -29.05
C SER A 20 -32.11 1.55 -29.31
N PRO A 21 -33.13 2.40 -29.03
CA PRO A 21 -33.49 3.21 -27.86
C PRO A 21 -34.91 2.87 -27.35
N GLU A 22 -35.41 3.46 -26.25
CA GLU A 22 -36.83 3.85 -26.19
C GLU A 22 -37.11 4.93 -25.13
N ALA A 23 -37.87 5.94 -25.57
CA ALA A 23 -38.33 7.08 -24.80
C ALA A 23 -39.76 6.83 -24.31
N GLY A 24 -40.11 7.35 -23.13
CA GLY A 24 -41.47 7.35 -22.61
C GLY A 24 -41.78 8.63 -21.85
N THR A 25 -42.56 9.52 -22.48
CA THR A 25 -43.17 10.74 -21.95
C THR A 25 -44.56 10.47 -21.34
N ALA A 26 -44.89 11.11 -20.21
CA ALA A 26 -46.21 11.67 -19.81
C ALA A 26 -46.06 12.26 -18.38
N LEU A 27 -46.25 13.54 -18.04
CA LEU A 27 -47.42 14.45 -18.08
C LEU A 27 -48.66 13.90 -17.33
N ASN A 28 -48.93 14.41 -16.11
CA ASN A 28 -50.16 15.17 -15.77
C ASN A 28 -50.42 15.38 -14.26
N ASN A 29 -50.58 16.67 -13.91
CA ASN A 29 -51.60 17.33 -13.08
C ASN A 29 -51.92 16.94 -11.61
N SER A 30 -51.63 17.92 -10.75
CA SER A 30 -52.55 18.74 -9.92
C SER A 30 -53.35 18.17 -8.73
N THR A 31 -53.10 18.85 -7.59
CA THR A 31 -53.97 19.20 -6.45
C THR A 31 -54.55 18.11 -5.55
N ASN A 32 -54.11 18.12 -4.29
CA ASN A 32 -55.02 18.47 -3.19
C ASN A 32 -54.26 18.96 -1.95
N ALA A 33 -54.75 20.06 -1.39
CA ALA A 33 -54.32 20.64 -0.13
C ALA A 33 -54.97 19.89 1.05
N VAL A 34 -54.18 19.62 2.09
CA VAL A 34 -54.67 19.39 3.45
C VAL A 34 -53.73 20.13 4.39
N ALA A 35 -54.31 20.99 5.23
CA ALA A 35 -53.61 21.84 6.17
C ALA A 35 -53.45 21.18 7.55
N THR A 36 -52.42 21.64 8.26
CA THR A 36 -52.24 21.70 9.74
C THR A 36 -51.69 20.41 10.43
N PRO A 37 -50.88 20.49 11.52
CA PRO A 37 -50.40 21.64 12.32
C PRO A 37 -48.87 21.82 12.38
N ALA A 38 -48.46 22.98 12.89
CA ALA A 38 -47.09 23.35 13.21
C ALA A 38 -46.47 22.43 14.28
N ALA A 39 -45.30 21.89 13.98
CA ALA A 39 -44.41 21.22 14.92
C ALA A 39 -43.13 22.04 15.06
N GLU A 40 -42.67 22.13 16.29
CA GLU A 40 -41.58 22.97 16.79
C GLU A 40 -40.23 22.68 16.09
N PRO A 41 -39.34 23.68 15.96
CA PRO A 41 -38.03 23.48 15.37
C PRO A 41 -37.17 22.61 16.29
N SER A 42 -36.96 21.35 15.90
CA SER A 42 -35.88 20.53 16.46
C SER A 42 -34.54 21.08 15.97
N GLU A 43 -33.74 21.60 16.90
CA GLU A 43 -32.35 21.95 16.67
C GLU A 43 -31.60 20.73 16.11
N THR A 44 -31.25 20.82 14.83
CA THR A 44 -30.23 19.95 14.25
C THR A 44 -28.90 20.40 14.84
N ILE A 45 -28.42 19.70 15.87
CA ILE A 45 -27.05 19.86 16.35
C ILE A 45 -26.15 19.39 15.20
N ALA A 46 -25.54 20.36 14.53
CA ALA A 46 -24.51 20.11 13.54
C ALA A 46 -23.38 19.29 14.19
N PRO A 47 -22.87 18.23 13.53
CA PRO A 47 -21.72 17.52 14.05
C PRO A 47 -20.54 18.49 14.20
N GLU A 48 -19.95 18.49 15.38
CA GLU A 48 -18.78 19.30 15.74
C GLU A 48 -17.69 19.15 14.67
N PRO A 49 -17.11 20.25 14.15
CA PRO A 49 -16.03 20.19 13.19
C PRO A 49 -14.87 19.41 13.80
N LYS A 50 -14.63 18.20 13.28
CA LYS A 50 -13.50 17.37 13.66
C LYS A 50 -12.24 18.20 13.42
N ALA A 51 -11.56 18.61 14.49
CA ALA A 51 -10.39 19.45 14.42
C ALA A 51 -9.39 18.85 13.40
N PRO A 52 -8.76 19.69 12.55
CA PRO A 52 -7.72 19.23 11.63
C PRO A 52 -6.68 18.42 12.40
N ALA A 53 -6.30 17.26 11.87
CA ALA A 53 -5.24 16.44 12.44
C ALA A 53 -4.01 17.33 12.70
N ALA A 54 -3.50 17.29 13.93
CA ALA A 54 -2.31 18.05 14.30
C ALA A 54 -1.17 17.75 13.30
N PRO A 55 -0.38 18.75 12.89
CA PRO A 55 0.74 18.52 11.99
C PRO A 55 1.68 17.48 12.61
N ALA A 56 2.16 16.55 11.80
CA ALA A 56 3.08 15.51 12.25
C ALA A 56 4.27 16.15 12.95
N SER A 57 4.44 15.87 14.26
CA SER A 57 5.52 16.41 15.07
C SER A 57 6.87 16.16 14.39
N ALA A 58 7.71 17.19 14.23
CA ALA A 58 9.07 17.06 13.67
C ALA A 58 10.04 16.24 14.55
N GLY A 59 9.54 15.63 15.63
CA GLY A 59 10.27 14.79 16.56
C GLY A 59 10.96 13.59 15.91
N LYS A 60 11.90 13.01 16.66
CA LYS A 60 12.74 11.93 16.17
C LYS A 60 11.93 10.64 16.05
N ILE A 61 11.85 10.11 14.83
CA ILE A 61 11.24 8.80 14.57
C ILE A 61 12.20 7.67 14.98
N SER A 62 11.66 6.64 15.65
CA SER A 62 12.38 5.40 15.97
C SER A 62 11.47 4.17 15.86
N LEU A 63 12.07 3.00 15.64
CA LEU A 63 11.39 1.72 15.78
C LEU A 63 11.24 1.37 17.26
N ALA A 64 10.10 0.78 17.65
CA ALA A 64 9.79 0.41 19.02
C ALA A 64 8.94 -0.86 19.08
N GLY A 65 9.52 -1.92 19.65
CA GLY A 65 8.85 -3.21 19.84
C GLY A 65 8.27 -3.80 18.56
N SER A 66 7.50 -4.88 18.69
CA SER A 66 6.78 -5.45 17.55
C SER A 66 5.58 -4.60 17.15
N ALA A 67 5.17 -4.72 15.88
CA ALA A 67 3.82 -4.33 15.47
C ALA A 67 2.79 -5.07 16.35
N ASP A 68 1.72 -4.37 16.74
CA ASP A 68 0.69 -4.95 17.58
C ASP A 68 -0.26 -5.84 16.76
N ALA A 69 -0.96 -6.75 17.44
CA ALA A 69 -1.87 -7.69 16.80
C ALA A 69 -3.01 -7.00 16.02
N GLY A 70 -3.45 -5.83 16.48
CA GLY A 70 -4.48 -5.04 15.80
C GLY A 70 -4.00 -4.55 14.44
N ALA A 71 -2.78 -4.03 14.36
CA ALA A 71 -2.16 -3.63 13.11
C ALA A 71 -1.94 -4.81 12.16
N ILE A 72 -1.45 -5.94 12.66
CA ILE A 72 -1.28 -7.17 11.87
C ILE A 72 -2.62 -7.62 11.27
N SER A 73 -3.69 -7.61 12.08
CA SER A 73 -5.03 -7.97 11.62
C SER A 73 -5.55 -7.01 10.55
N GLN A 74 -5.39 -5.69 10.75
CA GLN A 74 -5.79 -4.69 9.77
C GLN A 74 -5.04 -4.84 8.45
N THR A 75 -3.73 -5.09 8.50
CA THR A 75 -2.90 -5.34 7.31
C THR A 75 -3.38 -6.58 6.54
N LYS A 76 -3.72 -7.67 7.24
CA LYS A 76 -4.28 -8.87 6.58
C LYS A 76 -5.62 -8.58 5.89
N THR A 77 -6.51 -7.82 6.52
CA THR A 77 -7.78 -7.40 5.91
C THR A 77 -7.53 -6.52 4.68
N ALA A 78 -6.61 -5.56 4.75
CA ALA A 78 -6.26 -4.70 3.63
C ALA A 78 -5.63 -5.49 2.47
N ALA A 79 -4.77 -6.46 2.76
CA ALA A 79 -4.18 -7.36 1.78
C ALA A 79 -5.25 -8.20 1.07
N ALA A 80 -6.23 -8.74 1.81
CA ALA A 80 -7.38 -9.44 1.23
C ALA A 80 -8.22 -8.53 0.32
N GLY A 81 -8.42 -7.27 0.71
CA GLY A 81 -9.09 -6.25 -0.12
C GLY A 81 -8.35 -5.94 -1.43
N LYS A 82 -7.03 -6.19 -1.48
CA LYS A 82 -6.20 -6.12 -2.69
C LYS A 82 -6.06 -7.48 -3.41
N GLN A 83 -6.90 -8.45 -3.07
CA GLN A 83 -6.90 -9.81 -3.63
C GLN A 83 -5.58 -10.59 -3.41
N MET A 84 -4.78 -10.17 -2.41
CA MET A 84 -3.61 -10.92 -1.99
C MET A 84 -4.05 -12.09 -1.11
N THR A 85 -3.44 -13.26 -1.31
CA THR A 85 -3.76 -14.49 -0.56
C THR A 85 -2.52 -15.02 0.16
N LYS A 86 -2.69 -16.03 1.02
CA LYS A 86 -1.58 -16.63 1.80
C LYS A 86 -0.71 -15.59 2.54
N VAL A 87 -1.36 -14.56 3.08
CA VAL A 87 -0.67 -13.43 3.71
C VAL A 87 -0.01 -13.88 5.02
N GLN A 88 1.32 -13.82 5.07
CA GLN A 88 2.10 -14.07 6.28
C GLN A 88 2.87 -12.81 6.67
N VAL A 89 2.63 -12.33 7.89
CA VAL A 89 3.35 -11.17 8.45
C VAL A 89 4.63 -11.65 9.11
N THR A 90 5.74 -11.04 8.73
CA THR A 90 7.04 -11.30 9.35
C THR A 90 7.17 -10.43 10.60
N SER A 91 6.74 -10.99 11.73
CA SER A 91 6.69 -10.26 13.02
C SER A 91 8.06 -9.76 13.46
N ALA A 92 9.14 -10.49 13.14
CA ALA A 92 10.52 -10.08 13.41
C ALA A 92 10.97 -8.84 12.62
N GLN A 93 10.27 -8.49 11.55
CA GLN A 93 10.53 -7.35 10.68
C GLN A 93 9.34 -6.39 10.62
N SER A 94 8.48 -6.42 11.63
CA SER A 94 7.31 -5.55 11.77
C SER A 94 7.36 -4.86 13.13
N PHE A 95 7.32 -3.53 13.14
CA PHE A 95 7.66 -2.73 14.31
C PHE A 95 6.63 -1.64 14.58
N GLY A 96 6.48 -1.25 15.85
CA GLY A 96 5.90 0.04 16.18
C GLY A 96 6.85 1.17 15.76
N LEU A 97 6.32 2.31 15.34
CA LEU A 97 7.05 3.55 15.11
C LEU A 97 6.65 4.52 16.21
N THR A 98 7.65 5.20 16.78
CA THR A 98 7.46 6.21 17.82
C THR A 98 8.04 7.55 17.37
N VAL A 99 7.40 8.64 17.76
CA VAL A 99 7.94 10.00 17.74
C VAL A 99 8.17 10.41 19.18
N ASP A 100 9.43 10.71 19.53
CA ASP A 100 9.81 11.13 20.89
C ASP A 100 9.29 10.19 21.99
N GLY A 101 9.27 8.88 21.69
CA GLY A 101 8.81 7.81 22.59
C GLY A 101 7.30 7.53 22.55
N GLN A 102 6.49 8.38 21.92
CA GLN A 102 5.06 8.13 21.74
C GLN A 102 4.81 7.34 20.46
N ARG A 103 4.07 6.22 20.55
CA ARG A 103 3.73 5.39 19.39
C ARG A 103 2.81 6.17 18.44
N VAL A 104 3.16 6.19 17.15
CA VAL A 104 2.44 6.94 16.11
C VAL A 104 1.82 6.07 15.02
N ALA A 105 2.49 4.98 14.65
CA ALA A 105 2.02 4.05 13.62
C ALA A 105 2.88 2.77 13.68
N PRO A 106 2.40 1.58 13.34
CA PRO A 106 3.29 0.46 13.04
C PRO A 106 3.61 0.36 11.56
N VAL A 107 4.83 -0.13 11.28
CA VAL A 107 5.22 -0.67 9.97
C VAL A 107 5.10 -2.19 10.02
N VAL A 108 4.42 -2.77 9.03
CA VAL A 108 4.16 -4.20 8.93
C VAL A 108 4.74 -4.69 7.60
N THR A 109 5.56 -5.74 7.64
CA THR A 109 6.10 -6.36 6.44
C THR A 109 5.78 -7.85 6.41
N GLY A 110 5.76 -8.41 5.21
CA GLY A 110 5.45 -9.83 5.05
C GLY A 110 5.52 -10.29 3.62
N GLU A 111 5.01 -11.50 3.44
CA GLU A 111 4.89 -12.20 2.16
C GLU A 111 3.42 -12.53 1.90
N ALA A 112 3.07 -12.66 0.63
CA ALA A 112 1.75 -13.05 0.19
C ALA A 112 1.83 -13.61 -1.24
N THR A 113 0.79 -14.31 -1.67
CA THR A 113 0.55 -14.53 -3.09
C THR A 113 -0.20 -13.31 -3.65
N LEU A 114 0.40 -12.66 -4.64
CA LEU A 114 -0.16 -11.48 -5.32
C LEU A 114 -1.33 -11.87 -6.24
N PRO A 115 -2.14 -10.91 -6.74
CA PRO A 115 -3.30 -11.21 -7.57
C PRO A 115 -2.99 -11.97 -8.87
N ASN A 116 -1.77 -11.82 -9.39
CA ASN A 116 -1.27 -12.56 -10.56
C ASN A 116 -0.80 -13.98 -10.23
N GLY A 117 -0.87 -14.42 -8.97
CA GLY A 117 -0.41 -15.74 -8.51
C GLY A 117 1.06 -15.79 -8.11
N THR A 118 1.82 -14.72 -8.29
CA THR A 118 3.25 -14.65 -7.96
C THR A 118 3.46 -14.58 -6.43
N PRO A 119 4.41 -15.35 -5.86
CA PRO A 119 4.88 -15.11 -4.49
C PRO A 119 5.53 -13.73 -4.40
N GLY A 120 4.93 -12.83 -3.63
CA GLY A 120 5.38 -11.45 -3.49
C GLY A 120 5.55 -11.01 -2.04
N CYS A 121 6.29 -9.93 -1.86
CA CYS A 121 6.49 -9.30 -0.56
C CYS A 121 5.60 -8.04 -0.47
N PHE A 122 5.38 -7.55 0.74
CA PHE A 122 4.70 -6.28 0.95
C PHE A 122 5.25 -5.54 2.15
N ALA A 123 4.99 -4.23 2.15
CA ALA A 123 5.11 -3.37 3.32
C ALA A 123 3.81 -2.57 3.51
N ALA A 124 3.49 -2.27 4.77
CA ALA A 124 2.34 -1.47 5.12
C ALA A 124 2.62 -0.55 6.29
N ILE A 125 1.96 0.60 6.29
CA ILE A 125 1.81 1.46 7.47
C ILE A 125 0.35 1.40 7.92
N VAL A 126 0.15 1.25 9.22
CA VAL A 126 -1.17 1.38 9.84
C VAL A 126 -1.21 2.66 10.65
N GLN A 127 -2.12 3.57 10.33
CA GLN A 127 -2.24 4.85 11.02
C GLN A 127 -3.71 5.23 11.12
N ASP A 128 -4.16 5.58 12.32
CA ASP A 128 -5.54 6.02 12.59
C ASP A 128 -6.61 5.06 12.05
N GLY A 129 -6.35 3.75 12.15
CA GLY A 129 -7.24 2.69 11.65
C GLY A 129 -7.25 2.49 10.13
N LYS A 130 -6.38 3.21 9.40
CA LYS A 130 -6.21 3.08 7.96
C LYS A 130 -4.92 2.34 7.65
N VAL A 131 -4.95 1.53 6.59
CA VAL A 131 -3.79 0.79 6.11
C VAL A 131 -3.35 1.33 4.75
N SER A 132 -2.12 1.79 4.67
CA SER A 132 -1.45 2.04 3.40
C SER A 132 -0.52 0.86 3.11
N LEU A 133 -0.94 -0.04 2.22
CA LEU A 133 -0.23 -1.27 1.85
C LEU A 133 0.30 -1.17 0.43
N VAL A 134 1.59 -1.48 0.29
CA VAL A 134 2.32 -1.48 -0.97
C VAL A 134 2.96 -2.86 -1.19
N PRO A 135 2.55 -3.61 -2.23
CA PRO A 135 3.31 -4.76 -2.70
C PRO A 135 4.71 -4.31 -3.18
N THR A 136 5.72 -5.14 -2.96
CA THR A 136 7.11 -4.85 -3.34
C THR A 136 7.62 -5.88 -4.35
N ILE A 137 8.25 -6.96 -3.89
CA ILE A 137 8.77 -8.04 -4.74
C ILE A 137 7.61 -8.80 -5.41
N GLY A 138 7.78 -9.19 -6.66
CA GLY A 138 6.78 -9.91 -7.46
C GLY A 138 5.81 -9.01 -8.22
N GLN A 139 6.04 -7.69 -8.22
CA GLN A 139 5.22 -6.70 -8.90
C GLN A 139 6.06 -5.57 -9.53
N ASP A 140 5.55 -5.01 -10.63
CA ASP A 140 6.11 -3.86 -11.34
C ASP A 140 7.60 -4.04 -11.68
N GLU A 141 8.47 -3.13 -11.26
CA GLU A 141 9.91 -3.20 -11.52
C GLU A 141 10.62 -4.39 -10.83
N TYR A 142 9.91 -5.08 -9.92
CA TYR A 142 10.38 -6.28 -9.20
C TYR A 142 9.59 -7.54 -9.59
N GLU A 143 8.89 -7.53 -10.72
CA GLU A 143 8.03 -8.66 -11.16
C GLU A 143 8.81 -9.93 -11.53
N ALA A 144 10.09 -9.78 -11.90
CA ALA A 144 10.94 -10.89 -12.31
C ALA A 144 11.37 -11.80 -11.14
N GLU A 145 11.08 -11.38 -9.91
CA GLU A 145 11.56 -12.02 -8.69
C GLU A 145 10.39 -12.54 -7.85
N SER A 146 10.60 -13.68 -7.20
CA SER A 146 9.65 -14.21 -6.22
C SER A 146 10.14 -13.90 -4.81
N CYS A 147 9.25 -13.42 -3.95
CA CYS A 147 9.56 -13.15 -2.55
C CYS A 147 9.90 -14.44 -1.79
N ASP A 148 11.01 -14.43 -1.03
CA ASP A 148 11.23 -15.37 0.08
C ASP A 148 10.57 -14.80 1.34
N LYS A 149 11.16 -13.74 1.91
CA LYS A 149 10.67 -13.06 3.12
C LYS A 149 11.38 -11.72 3.35
N PRO A 150 10.80 -10.80 4.13
CA PRO A 150 11.54 -9.67 4.71
C PRO A 150 12.68 -10.14 5.64
N THR A 151 13.89 -9.59 5.45
CA THR A 151 15.07 -9.94 6.25
C THR A 151 15.58 -8.81 7.13
N ALA A 152 15.30 -7.56 6.77
CA ALA A 152 15.63 -6.40 7.58
C ALA A 152 14.66 -5.24 7.32
N VAL A 153 14.23 -4.52 8.35
CA VAL A 153 13.48 -3.27 8.23
C VAL A 153 14.07 -2.22 9.17
N GLY A 154 14.16 -0.97 8.71
CA GLY A 154 14.69 0.11 9.54
C GLY A 154 14.49 1.50 8.96
N ILE A 155 14.64 2.51 9.80
CA ILE A 155 14.55 3.91 9.37
C ILE A 155 15.87 4.31 8.71
N LEU A 156 15.78 4.89 7.52
CA LEU A 156 16.92 5.43 6.78
C LEU A 156 17.13 6.90 7.13
N SER A 157 16.05 7.68 7.09
CA SER A 157 16.04 9.08 7.47
C SER A 157 14.64 9.55 7.83
N SER A 158 14.56 10.69 8.50
CA SER A 158 13.29 11.36 8.83
C SER A 158 13.52 12.86 8.69
N SER A 159 12.72 13.53 7.87
CA SER A 159 12.82 14.98 7.63
C SER A 159 11.43 15.57 7.44
N GLY A 160 11.03 16.46 8.35
CA GLY A 160 9.69 17.04 8.33
C GLY A 160 8.62 15.94 8.35
N ASP A 161 7.65 16.00 7.45
CA ASP A 161 6.57 15.02 7.37
C ASP A 161 7.00 13.65 6.84
N VAL A 162 8.17 13.56 6.22
CA VAL A 162 8.57 12.41 5.42
C VAL A 162 9.56 11.52 6.18
N VAL A 163 9.25 10.23 6.25
CA VAL A 163 10.14 9.20 6.79
C VAL A 163 10.52 8.24 5.67
N ARG A 164 11.82 8.03 5.47
CA ARG A 164 12.32 6.99 4.57
C ARG A 164 12.61 5.74 5.38
N ILE A 165 11.95 4.65 5.00
CA ILE A 165 12.07 3.33 5.64
C ILE A 165 12.75 2.41 4.63
N GLY A 166 13.78 1.70 5.05
CA GLY A 166 14.40 0.66 4.26
C GLY A 166 13.83 -0.69 4.65
N ALA A 167 13.54 -1.51 3.65
CA ALA A 167 13.26 -2.92 3.81
C ALA A 167 14.21 -3.71 2.90
N VAL A 168 14.84 -4.76 3.43
CA VAL A 168 15.57 -5.75 2.63
C VAL A 168 14.72 -7.00 2.59
N PHE A 169 14.51 -7.53 1.39
CA PHE A 169 13.78 -8.76 1.16
C PHE A 169 14.73 -9.81 0.61
N GLY A 170 14.65 -11.04 1.11
CA GLY A 170 15.14 -12.18 0.36
C GLY A 170 14.22 -12.42 -0.82
N ALA A 171 14.79 -12.64 -2.00
CA ALA A 171 14.05 -12.96 -3.20
C ALA A 171 14.75 -14.06 -4.01
N PHE A 172 13.97 -14.73 -4.84
CA PHE A 172 14.43 -15.77 -5.74
C PHE A 172 14.32 -15.27 -7.18
N SER A 173 15.43 -15.31 -7.89
CA SER A 173 15.46 -15.31 -9.34
C SER A 173 15.64 -16.76 -9.84
N PRO A 174 15.40 -17.07 -11.12
CA PRO A 174 15.57 -18.43 -11.65
C PRO A 174 16.94 -19.07 -11.40
N ASN A 175 17.98 -18.25 -11.15
CA ASN A 175 19.36 -18.71 -11.05
C ASN A 175 20.02 -18.45 -9.69
N GLU A 176 19.42 -17.62 -8.82
CA GLU A 176 20.08 -17.17 -7.60
C GLU A 176 19.08 -16.67 -6.54
N THR A 177 19.46 -16.82 -5.26
CA THR A 177 18.82 -16.11 -4.15
C THR A 177 19.46 -14.74 -3.99
N VAL A 178 18.67 -13.69 -4.18
CA VAL A 178 19.13 -12.30 -4.12
C VAL A 178 18.56 -11.60 -2.88
N SER A 179 19.18 -10.47 -2.52
CA SER A 179 18.70 -9.60 -1.45
C SER A 179 18.34 -8.27 -2.06
N GLU A 180 17.05 -7.93 -2.00
CA GLU A 180 16.50 -6.76 -2.67
C GLU A 180 16.21 -5.64 -1.66
N PRO A 181 16.97 -4.53 -1.71
CA PRO A 181 16.72 -3.38 -0.88
C PRO A 181 15.66 -2.46 -1.51
N ILE A 182 14.56 -2.28 -0.80
CA ILE A 182 13.47 -1.38 -1.17
C ILE A 182 13.44 -0.20 -0.19
N VAL A 183 13.51 1.00 -0.73
CA VAL A 183 13.27 2.23 0.02
C VAL A 183 11.81 2.61 -0.11
N LEU A 184 11.17 2.80 1.03
CA LEU A 184 9.80 3.25 1.16
C LEU A 184 9.77 4.67 1.70
N THR A 185 8.81 5.45 1.26
CA THR A 185 8.52 6.78 1.78
C THR A 185 7.19 6.76 2.49
N TRP A 186 7.17 7.19 3.75
CA TRP A 186 5.95 7.40 4.52
C TRP A 186 5.74 8.90 4.75
N ALA A 187 4.65 9.43 4.20
CA ALA A 187 4.15 10.77 4.50
C ALA A 187 3.21 10.69 5.71
N ARG A 188 3.65 11.19 6.87
CA ARG A 188 2.97 10.99 8.16
C ARG A 188 1.62 11.71 8.20
N SER A 189 1.53 12.90 7.66
CA SER A 189 0.29 13.68 7.59
C SER A 189 -0.79 12.98 6.75
N ALA A 190 -0.38 12.30 5.68
CA ALA A 190 -1.29 11.57 4.79
C ALA A 190 -1.52 10.11 5.22
N GLY A 191 -0.69 9.58 6.11
CA GLY A 191 -0.65 8.14 6.41
C GLY A 191 -0.34 7.28 5.18
N ALA A 192 0.36 7.84 4.18
CA ALA A 192 0.57 7.23 2.88
C ALA A 192 1.98 6.65 2.77
N LEU A 193 2.06 5.37 2.38
CA LEU A 193 3.29 4.66 2.07
C LEU A 193 3.43 4.52 0.54
N SER A 194 4.63 4.74 0.03
CA SER A 194 4.97 4.52 -1.38
C SER A 194 6.40 4.00 -1.53
N ILE A 195 6.73 3.41 -2.68
CA ILE A 195 8.12 3.05 -3.03
C ILE A 195 8.85 4.31 -3.52
N ASP A 196 10.05 4.54 -3.00
CA ASP A 196 11.03 5.48 -3.53
C ASP A 196 11.91 4.74 -4.53
N ALA A 197 11.49 4.72 -5.80
CA ALA A 197 12.17 3.96 -6.86
C ALA A 197 13.64 4.42 -7.04
N ALA A 198 13.90 5.73 -6.93
CA ALA A 198 15.25 6.27 -7.03
C ALA A 198 16.13 5.84 -5.84
N GLY A 199 15.59 5.85 -4.63
CA GLY A 199 16.27 5.35 -3.43
C GLY A 199 16.55 3.84 -3.52
N SER A 200 15.56 3.07 -3.97
CA SER A 200 15.67 1.61 -4.12
C SER A 200 16.72 1.24 -5.17
N SER A 201 16.70 1.91 -6.33
CA SER A 201 17.73 1.75 -7.37
C SER A 201 19.14 2.06 -6.85
N LYS A 202 19.33 3.16 -6.11
CA LYS A 202 20.64 3.48 -5.50
C LYS A 202 21.10 2.40 -4.51
N ALA A 203 20.19 1.91 -3.67
CA ALA A 203 20.50 0.86 -2.71
C ALA A 203 20.87 -0.46 -3.40
N SER A 204 20.14 -0.84 -4.45
CA SER A 204 20.41 -2.05 -5.24
C SER A 204 21.75 -1.95 -5.99
N GLN A 205 22.03 -0.83 -6.66
CA GLN A 205 23.32 -0.58 -7.33
C GLN A 205 24.52 -0.58 -6.36
N ALA A 206 24.30 -0.19 -5.10
CA ALA A 206 25.30 -0.28 -4.04
C ALA A 206 25.38 -1.66 -3.38
N SER A 207 24.61 -2.65 -3.87
CA SER A 207 24.47 -4.00 -3.30
C SER A 207 24.18 -3.98 -1.80
N ALA A 208 23.30 -3.08 -1.37
CA ALA A 208 23.00 -2.85 0.04
C ALA A 208 22.15 -3.98 0.63
N GLN A 209 22.78 -4.87 1.41
CA GLN A 209 22.08 -6.00 2.06
C GLN A 209 21.64 -5.72 3.50
N THR A 210 21.90 -4.52 4.03
CA THR A 210 21.56 -4.16 5.41
C THR A 210 21.02 -2.73 5.47
N ILE A 211 20.21 -2.41 6.49
CA ILE A 211 19.71 -1.05 6.72
C ILE A 211 20.87 -0.04 6.88
N ALA A 212 21.98 -0.45 7.48
CA ALA A 212 23.16 0.42 7.60
C ALA A 212 23.81 0.70 6.23
N ALA A 213 23.88 -0.31 5.35
CA ALA A 213 24.36 -0.13 3.98
C ALA A 213 23.39 0.73 3.16
N MET A 214 22.08 0.48 3.26
CA MET A 214 21.05 1.29 2.60
C MET A 214 21.18 2.76 3.01
N ARG A 215 21.31 3.04 4.31
CA ARG A 215 21.54 4.41 4.81
C ARG A 215 22.73 5.08 4.13
N ARG A 216 23.85 4.38 3.93
CA ARG A 216 25.01 4.96 3.24
C ARG A 216 24.76 5.19 1.76
N ALA A 217 24.02 4.31 1.10
CA ALA A 217 23.78 4.35 -0.34
C ALA A 217 22.79 5.45 -0.77
N VAL A 218 21.81 5.79 0.08
CA VAL A 218 20.67 6.64 -0.31
C VAL A 218 20.66 8.03 0.33
N GLN A 219 21.70 8.35 1.10
CA GLN A 219 21.97 9.69 1.62
C GLN A 219 22.42 10.64 0.51
#